data_AF-A0A9X0A6M4-F1
#
_entry.id   AF-A0A9X0A6M4-F1
#
_cell.length_a   1.000
_cell.length_b   1.000
_cell.length_c   1.000
_cell.angle_alpha   90.00
_cell.angle_beta   90.00
_cell.angle_gamma   90.00
#
_symmetry.space_group_name_H-M   'P 1'
#
loop_
_entity.id
_entity.type
_entity.pdbx_description
1 polymer ?
#
loop_
_entity_poly.entity_id
_entity_poly.type
_entity_poly.pdbx_seq_one_letter_code
_entity_poly.pdbx_strand_id
1 'polypeptide(L)'
;MNLIKTKVKEKLGVELEVSGSKEDELEAEDNSSTEEADIAKPGEVAKEEEAPPSGDGEAPPEGEQPPAEAEAGSEAASKPVALSELAPAPTQEDLFGDIDQLKKQHEEELAEFEKQQELNKARVEQGLQEKLRARRSRRRKIEAQEAEANALAGGEGANEPPPPSEMGL
;
A
#
# COMPACT_ATOMS: atom_id res chain seq x y z
N MET A 1 24.25 -13.08 -17.75
CA MET A 1 23.80 -13.37 -16.37
C MET A 1 24.93 -13.80 -15.42
N ASN A 2 25.97 -14.50 -15.87
CA ASN A 2 26.98 -15.15 -14.99
C ASN A 2 27.63 -14.21 -13.95
N LEU A 3 27.90 -12.95 -14.29
CA LEU A 3 28.48 -11.95 -13.37
C LEU A 3 27.59 -11.62 -12.14
N ILE A 4 26.29 -11.93 -12.20
CA ILE A 4 25.37 -11.81 -11.07
C ILE A 4 25.48 -13.07 -10.20
N LYS A 5 25.44 -14.27 -10.82
CA LYS A 5 25.59 -15.55 -10.10
C LYS A 5 26.90 -15.60 -9.31
N THR A 6 28.02 -15.13 -9.87
CA THR A 6 29.31 -15.09 -9.16
C THR A 6 29.29 -14.13 -7.97
N LYS A 7 28.78 -12.90 -8.13
CA LYS A 7 28.69 -11.91 -7.03
C LYS A 7 27.72 -12.33 -5.92
N VAL A 8 26.65 -13.08 -6.26
CA VAL A 8 25.73 -13.67 -5.29
C VAL A 8 26.42 -14.79 -4.50
N LYS A 9 27.12 -15.72 -5.19
CA LYS A 9 27.91 -16.77 -4.53
C LYS A 9 29.01 -16.20 -3.63
N GLU A 10 29.71 -15.17 -4.09
CA GLU A 10 30.78 -14.47 -3.36
C GLU A 10 30.27 -13.78 -2.08
N LYS A 11 29.10 -13.13 -2.14
CA LYS A 11 28.55 -12.39 -0.98
C LYS A 11 27.72 -13.22 -0.02
N LEU A 12 27.05 -14.27 -0.48
CA LEU A 12 26.07 -15.04 0.31
C LEU A 12 26.42 -16.52 0.45
N GLY A 13 27.47 -17.03 -0.21
CA GLY A 13 27.87 -18.44 -0.20
C GLY A 13 26.96 -19.39 -1.01
N VAL A 14 25.79 -18.92 -1.46
CA VAL A 14 24.77 -19.72 -2.15
C VAL A 14 24.90 -19.62 -3.67
N GLU A 15 24.80 -20.76 -4.37
CA GLU A 15 24.75 -20.78 -5.84
C GLU A 15 23.33 -20.51 -6.34
N LEU A 16 23.17 -19.46 -7.15
CA LEU A 16 21.87 -19.04 -7.67
C LEU A 16 21.52 -19.77 -8.97
N GLU A 17 20.87 -20.92 -8.85
CA GLU A 17 20.26 -21.64 -9.97
C GLU A 17 18.96 -20.97 -10.41
N VAL A 18 19.06 -20.05 -11.38
CA VAL A 18 17.89 -19.51 -12.09
C VAL A 18 17.52 -20.46 -13.23
N SER A 19 16.55 -21.33 -12.99
CA SER A 19 15.83 -22.10 -14.01
C SER A 19 14.84 -21.18 -14.73
N GLY A 20 15.24 -20.69 -15.90
CA GLY A 20 14.40 -19.83 -16.73
C GLY A 20 13.35 -20.62 -17.50
N SER A 21 12.20 -20.90 -16.87
CA SER A 21 10.98 -21.27 -17.60
C SER A 21 10.63 -20.13 -18.56
N LYS A 22 10.53 -20.46 -19.84
CA LYS A 22 10.18 -19.57 -20.95
C LYS A 22 9.32 -20.37 -21.92
N GLU A 23 8.62 -19.67 -22.80
CA GLU A 23 7.56 -20.13 -23.70
C GLU A 23 6.19 -20.17 -23.02
N ASP A 24 5.42 -19.06 -23.15
CA ASP A 24 5.88 -17.64 -23.13
C ASP A 24 4.84 -16.72 -22.43
N GLU A 25 3.62 -16.43 -22.91
CA GLU A 25 3.04 -16.40 -24.28
C GLU A 25 1.90 -15.34 -24.30
N LEU A 26 1.00 -15.31 -25.31
CA LEU A 26 0.12 -14.16 -25.58
C LEU A 26 -1.37 -14.51 -25.77
N GLU A 27 -2.21 -14.15 -24.80
CA GLU A 27 -3.61 -13.77 -25.07
C GLU A 27 -3.86 -12.36 -24.54
N ALA A 28 -4.66 -11.58 -25.28
CA ALA A 28 -4.96 -10.19 -24.99
C ALA A 28 -6.48 -10.02 -24.89
N GLU A 29 -6.96 -9.78 -23.68
CA GLU A 29 -8.35 -9.41 -23.41
C GLU A 29 -8.39 -8.00 -22.79
N ASP A 30 -8.91 -7.04 -23.55
CA ASP A 30 -8.91 -5.61 -23.23
C ASP A 30 -10.08 -5.26 -22.30
N ASN A 31 -10.06 -5.82 -21.09
CA ASN A 31 -11.08 -5.58 -20.07
C ASN A 31 -10.89 -4.21 -19.40
N SER A 32 -11.23 -3.17 -20.15
CA SER A 32 -11.46 -1.80 -19.67
C SER A 32 -12.72 -1.72 -18.78
N SER A 33 -12.70 -2.40 -17.63
CA SER A 33 -13.70 -2.23 -16.57
C SER A 33 -13.18 -1.29 -15.50
N THR A 34 -13.61 -0.02 -15.56
CA THR A 34 -13.51 0.90 -14.43
C THR A 34 -14.61 0.59 -13.42
N GLU A 35 -14.42 -0.48 -12.64
CA GLU A 35 -15.03 -0.53 -11.31
C GLU A 35 -14.31 0.47 -10.41
N GLU A 36 -15.05 1.23 -9.61
CA GLU A 36 -14.44 2.07 -8.58
C GLU A 36 -13.79 1.14 -7.55
N ALA A 37 -12.48 1.29 -7.36
CA ALA A 37 -11.85 0.71 -6.20
C ALA A 37 -12.42 1.43 -4.97
N ASP A 38 -13.22 0.72 -4.17
CA ASP A 38 -13.72 1.19 -2.88
C ASP A 38 -12.53 1.41 -1.93
N ILE A 39 -11.96 2.63 -2.00
CA ILE A 39 -10.92 3.08 -1.07
C ILE A 39 -11.61 3.36 0.26
N ALA A 40 -11.78 2.29 1.04
CA ALA A 40 -12.34 2.33 2.38
C ALA A 40 -11.59 3.38 3.21
N LYS A 41 -12.28 4.47 3.56
CA LYS A 41 -11.70 5.57 4.33
C LYS A 41 -11.35 5.05 5.73
N PRO A 42 -10.11 5.22 6.22
CA PRO A 42 -9.77 4.79 7.57
C PRO A 42 -10.52 5.68 8.60
N GLY A 43 -11.59 5.13 9.19
CA GLY A 43 -12.39 5.79 10.23
C GLY A 43 -13.91 5.63 10.12
N GLU A 44 -14.44 5.13 9.00
CA GLU A 44 -15.90 5.05 8.78
C GLU A 44 -16.51 3.78 9.41
N VAL A 45 -16.69 3.81 10.75
CA VAL A 45 -17.41 2.75 11.48
C VAL A 45 -18.90 2.77 11.13
N ALA A 46 -19.36 1.73 10.43
CA ALA A 46 -20.75 1.56 10.07
C ALA A 46 -21.62 1.48 11.34
N LYS A 47 -22.53 2.45 11.48
CA LYS A 47 -23.44 2.56 12.64
C LYS A 47 -24.78 1.93 12.28
N GLU A 48 -24.85 0.60 12.31
CA GLU A 48 -26.13 -0.11 12.16
C GLU A 48 -27.03 0.11 13.39
N GLU A 49 -28.34 0.01 13.16
CA GLU A 49 -29.40 0.56 14.00
C GLU A 49 -30.19 -0.54 14.74
N GLU A 50 -30.96 -0.18 15.78
CA GLU A 50 -31.86 -1.08 16.52
C GLU A 50 -32.94 -1.68 15.57
N ALA A 51 -33.64 -2.79 15.85
CA ALA A 51 -34.00 -3.46 17.11
C ALA A 51 -34.31 -4.98 16.80
N PRO A 52 -34.91 -5.86 17.67
CA PRO A 52 -35.84 -5.60 18.78
C PRO A 52 -35.46 -6.25 20.15
N PRO A 53 -36.11 -5.82 21.25
CA PRO A 53 -35.90 -6.40 22.57
C PRO A 53 -36.62 -7.74 22.74
N SER A 54 -35.88 -8.84 22.88
CA SER A 54 -36.42 -10.10 23.39
C SER A 54 -36.41 -10.07 24.91
N GLY A 55 -37.48 -9.55 25.51
CA GLY A 55 -37.65 -9.52 26.97
C GLY A 55 -38.02 -10.89 27.52
N ASP A 56 -37.17 -11.44 28.39
CA ASP A 56 -37.55 -12.52 29.32
C ASP A 56 -37.46 -11.94 30.73
N GLY A 57 -38.63 -11.70 31.33
CA GLY A 57 -38.79 -10.83 32.49
C GLY A 57 -39.92 -11.31 33.38
N GLU A 58 -39.71 -12.46 34.03
CA GLU A 58 -40.62 -12.96 35.05
C GLU A 58 -40.32 -12.29 36.40
N ALA A 59 -41.35 -11.71 37.02
CA ALA A 59 -41.25 -10.93 38.26
C ALA A 59 -41.53 -11.80 39.51
N PRO A 60 -40.96 -11.48 40.68
CA PRO A 60 -40.97 -12.37 41.84
C PRO A 60 -42.31 -12.40 42.60
N PRO A 61 -42.52 -13.43 43.42
CA PRO A 61 -42.69 -13.13 44.85
C PRO A 61 -42.00 -14.11 45.83
N GLU A 62 -41.68 -13.55 47.00
CA GLU A 62 -41.63 -14.17 48.35
C GLU A 62 -40.85 -15.48 48.65
N GLY A 63 -40.00 -15.42 49.69
CA GLY A 63 -39.53 -16.61 50.41
C GLY A 63 -38.17 -16.47 51.10
N GLU A 64 -38.18 -16.28 52.43
CA GLU A 64 -37.25 -16.82 53.46
C GLU A 64 -35.71 -16.89 53.18
N GLN A 65 -34.80 -16.51 54.08
CA GLN A 65 -34.81 -16.05 55.49
C GLN A 65 -33.49 -15.29 55.73
N PRO A 66 -33.37 -14.43 56.77
CA PRO A 66 -32.07 -13.83 57.12
C PRO A 66 -31.13 -14.89 57.74
N PRO A 67 -29.84 -14.95 57.36
CA PRO A 67 -28.85 -15.66 58.16
C PRO A 67 -28.73 -14.97 59.52
N ALA A 68 -28.88 -15.74 60.60
CA ALA A 68 -28.95 -15.21 61.96
C ALA A 68 -27.65 -14.53 62.43
N GLU A 69 -27.79 -13.70 63.47
CA GLU A 69 -26.69 -12.99 64.12
C GLU A 69 -25.59 -13.95 64.59
N ALA A 70 -24.43 -13.89 63.94
CA ALA A 70 -23.18 -14.44 64.44
C ALA A 70 -22.34 -13.29 65.02
N GLU A 71 -22.49 -13.08 66.32
CA GLU A 71 -21.78 -12.08 67.12
C GLU A 71 -20.23 -12.24 67.09
N ALA A 72 -19.52 -11.22 67.59
CA ALA A 72 -18.08 -11.18 67.82
C ALA A 72 -17.16 -11.11 66.57
N GLY A 73 -17.54 -10.30 65.58
CA GLY A 73 -16.71 -9.96 64.39
C GLY A 73 -15.70 -8.82 64.57
N SER A 74 -15.50 -8.30 65.79
CA SER A 74 -14.64 -7.16 66.15
C SER A 74 -14.86 -5.87 65.34
N GLU A 75 -15.58 -4.91 65.91
CA GLU A 75 -15.52 -3.50 65.51
C GLU A 75 -14.16 -2.88 65.87
N ALA A 76 -13.10 -3.35 65.21
CA ALA A 76 -11.82 -2.67 65.14
C ALA A 76 -12.01 -1.42 64.26
N ALA A 77 -12.65 -0.39 64.83
CA ALA A 77 -12.87 0.90 64.19
C ALA A 77 -11.58 1.33 63.48
N SER A 78 -11.65 1.41 62.15
CA SER A 78 -10.50 1.68 61.30
C SER A 78 -9.96 3.06 61.65
N LYS A 79 -8.91 3.08 62.46
CA LYS A 79 -8.23 4.31 62.89
C LYS A 79 -7.95 5.11 61.61
N PRO A 80 -8.38 6.39 61.53
CA PRO A 80 -8.24 7.16 60.31
C PRO A 80 -6.76 7.21 59.95
N VAL A 81 -6.41 6.50 58.88
CA VAL A 81 -5.04 6.39 58.36
C VAL A 81 -4.53 7.80 58.17
N ALA A 82 -3.36 8.10 58.74
CA ALA A 82 -2.86 9.46 58.68
C ALA A 82 -2.65 9.86 57.22
N LEU A 83 -2.84 11.14 56.87
CA LEU A 83 -2.54 11.62 55.51
C LEU A 83 -1.06 11.41 55.12
N SER A 84 -0.19 11.15 56.11
CA SER A 84 1.22 10.75 55.97
C SER A 84 1.44 9.26 55.69
N GLU A 85 0.45 8.40 55.96
CA GLU A 85 0.44 6.95 55.72
C GLU A 85 -0.31 6.59 54.43
N LEU A 86 -1.13 7.52 53.91
CA LEU A 86 -1.67 7.44 52.57
C LEU A 86 -0.52 7.53 51.55
N ALA A 87 -0.53 6.66 50.53
CA ALA A 87 0.46 6.73 49.46
C ALA A 87 0.41 8.12 48.77
N PRO A 88 1.57 8.68 48.35
CA PRO A 88 1.58 9.89 47.53
C PRO A 88 0.67 9.74 46.31
N ALA A 89 -0.08 10.79 45.97
CA ALA A 89 -0.85 10.80 44.73
C ALA A 89 0.11 10.57 43.55
N PRO A 90 -0.23 9.68 42.60
CA PRO A 90 0.64 9.39 41.46
C PRO A 90 0.85 10.66 40.64
N THR A 91 2.06 10.82 40.09
CA THR A 91 2.39 11.99 39.27
C THR A 91 1.66 11.94 37.93
N GLN A 92 1.61 13.07 37.21
CA GLN A 92 1.04 13.09 35.87
C GLN A 92 1.86 12.20 34.89
N GLU A 93 3.16 12.04 35.14
CA GLU A 93 4.05 11.14 34.42
C GLU A 93 3.78 9.67 34.77
N ASP A 94 3.48 9.32 36.04
CA ASP A 94 3.04 7.97 36.42
C ASP A 94 1.68 7.59 35.79
N LEU A 95 0.78 8.57 35.65
CA LEU A 95 -0.58 8.37 35.14
C LEU A 95 -0.66 8.28 33.61
N PHE A 96 0.19 8.99 32.89
CA PHE A 96 0.07 9.17 31.44
C PHE A 96 1.39 9.06 30.64
N GLY A 97 2.54 9.04 31.31
CA GLY A 97 3.86 9.04 30.66
C GLY A 97 4.18 10.32 29.90
N ASP A 98 5.25 10.25 29.11
CA ASP A 98 5.77 11.33 28.27
C ASP A 98 4.91 11.62 27.02
N ILE A 99 3.65 12.04 27.24
CA ILE A 99 2.69 12.37 26.15
C ILE A 99 3.31 13.29 25.10
N ASP A 100 4.07 14.31 25.51
CA ASP A 100 4.60 15.32 24.59
C ASP A 100 5.81 14.81 23.77
N GLN A 101 6.52 13.78 24.25
CA GLN A 101 7.49 13.06 23.42
C GLN A 101 6.77 12.18 22.39
N LEU A 102 5.70 11.49 22.79
CA LEU A 102 4.90 10.64 21.90
C LEU A 102 4.22 11.44 20.77
N LYS A 103 3.66 12.62 21.08
CA LYS A 103 3.15 13.56 20.05
C LYS A 103 4.22 13.95 19.05
N LYS A 104 5.41 14.33 19.55
CA LYS A 104 6.53 14.77 18.70
C LYS A 104 7.05 13.64 17.81
N GLN A 105 7.12 12.42 18.32
CA GLN A 105 7.44 11.23 17.51
C GLN A 105 6.40 11.01 16.41
N HIS A 106 5.11 11.08 16.72
CA HIS A 106 4.04 10.94 15.73
C HIS A 106 4.04 12.04 14.66
N GLU A 107 4.36 13.29 15.03
CA GLU A 107 4.55 14.39 14.08
C GLU A 107 5.76 14.15 13.14
N GLU A 108 6.86 13.62 13.67
CA GLU A 108 8.05 13.24 12.90
C GLU A 108 7.76 12.03 11.97
N GLU A 109 7.05 11.00 12.46
CA GLU A 109 6.63 9.83 11.68
C GLU A 109 5.70 10.21 10.51
N LEU A 110 4.72 11.10 10.73
CA LEU A 110 3.84 11.60 9.68
C LEU A 110 4.63 12.35 8.59
N ALA A 111 5.54 13.24 8.98
CA ALA A 111 6.38 13.98 8.05
C ALA A 111 7.32 13.06 7.23
N GLU A 112 7.86 11.99 7.85
CA GLU A 112 8.62 10.98 7.12
C GLU A 112 7.74 10.13 6.19
N PHE A 113 6.53 9.77 6.61
CA PHE A 113 5.58 8.98 5.81
C PHE A 113 5.12 9.73 4.55
N GLU A 114 4.75 11.01 4.68
CA GLU A 114 4.38 11.86 3.53
C GLU A 114 5.54 11.99 2.53
N LYS A 115 6.75 12.27 3.03
CA LYS A 115 7.98 12.34 2.24
C LYS A 115 8.32 11.02 1.54
N GLN A 116 8.11 9.88 2.20
CA GLN A 116 8.26 8.56 1.59
C GLN A 116 7.20 8.32 0.51
N GLN A 117 5.94 8.73 0.71
CA GLN A 117 4.93 8.67 -0.33
C GLN A 117 5.29 9.52 -1.55
N GLU A 118 5.74 10.77 -1.37
CA GLU A 118 6.14 11.66 -2.45
C GLU A 118 7.30 11.06 -3.28
N LEU A 119 8.36 10.59 -2.61
CA LEU A 119 9.50 9.95 -3.27
C LEU A 119 9.09 8.66 -4.03
N ASN A 120 8.11 7.92 -3.53
CA ASN A 120 7.58 6.74 -4.21
C ASN A 120 6.73 7.11 -5.44
N LYS A 121 5.86 8.12 -5.33
CA LYS A 121 5.06 8.66 -6.46
C LYS A 121 5.98 9.19 -7.57
N ALA A 122 6.95 10.04 -7.23
CA ALA A 122 7.94 10.58 -8.15
C ALA A 122 8.75 9.47 -8.87
N ARG A 123 9.14 8.39 -8.16
CA ARG A 123 9.84 7.25 -8.77
C ARG A 123 8.98 6.49 -9.78
N VAL A 124 7.68 6.30 -9.50
CA VAL A 124 6.73 5.67 -10.42
C VAL A 124 6.53 6.52 -11.68
N GLU A 125 6.33 7.84 -11.50
CA GLU A 125 6.20 8.79 -12.60
C GLU A 125 7.46 8.85 -13.48
N GLN A 126 8.65 8.93 -12.89
CA GLN A 126 9.92 8.89 -13.62
C GLN A 126 10.01 7.59 -14.45
N GLY A 127 9.74 6.43 -13.84
CA GLY A 127 9.77 5.14 -14.54
C GLY A 127 8.77 5.05 -15.70
N LEU A 128 7.60 5.68 -15.57
CA LEU A 128 6.63 5.79 -16.67
C LEU A 128 7.13 6.74 -17.77
N GLN A 129 7.63 7.92 -17.41
CA GLN A 129 8.18 8.90 -18.36
C GLN A 129 9.36 8.30 -19.15
N GLU A 130 10.27 7.58 -18.50
CA GLU A 130 11.39 6.88 -19.14
C GLU A 130 10.92 5.81 -20.14
N LYS A 131 9.95 4.95 -19.74
CA LYS A 131 9.32 3.97 -20.65
C LYS A 131 8.69 4.64 -21.88
N LEU A 132 7.95 5.74 -21.69
CA LEU A 132 7.34 6.52 -22.77
C LEU A 132 8.37 7.24 -23.66
N ARG A 133 9.49 7.69 -23.08
CA ARG A 133 10.63 8.29 -23.80
C ARG A 133 11.36 7.25 -24.64
N ALA A 134 11.58 6.05 -24.10
CA ALA A 134 12.16 4.91 -24.81
C ALA A 134 11.25 4.38 -25.93
N ARG A 135 9.92 4.35 -25.73
CA ARG A 135 8.95 4.00 -26.78
C ARG A 135 8.98 5.03 -27.92
N ARG A 136 8.92 6.33 -27.59
CA ARG A 136 9.00 7.43 -28.58
C ARG A 136 10.35 7.47 -29.32
N SER A 137 11.46 7.18 -28.63
CA SER A 137 12.79 7.09 -29.24
C SER A 137 12.90 5.91 -30.21
N ARG A 138 12.42 4.71 -29.84
CA ARG A 138 12.39 3.54 -30.75
C ARG A 138 11.51 3.80 -31.98
N ARG A 139 10.30 4.35 -31.79
CA ARG A 139 9.40 4.68 -32.90
C ARG A 139 10.06 5.63 -33.90
N ARG A 140 10.66 6.74 -33.44
CA ARG A 140 11.38 7.69 -34.32
C ARG A 140 12.56 7.09 -35.08
N LYS A 141 13.26 6.09 -34.50
CA LYS A 141 14.35 5.39 -35.19
C LYS A 141 13.81 4.52 -36.33
N ILE A 142 12.71 3.80 -36.08
CA ILE A 142 12.03 2.97 -37.09
C ILE A 142 11.49 3.87 -38.21
N GLU A 143 10.74 4.93 -37.88
CA GLU A 143 10.20 5.88 -38.86
C GLU A 143 11.30 6.54 -39.73
N ALA A 144 12.48 6.81 -39.15
CA ALA A 144 13.62 7.32 -39.90
C ALA A 144 14.26 6.26 -40.83
N GLN A 145 14.40 5.02 -40.37
CA GLN A 145 14.92 3.91 -41.16
C GLN A 145 13.97 3.50 -42.30
N GLU A 146 12.66 3.54 -42.05
CA GLU A 146 11.62 3.33 -43.07
C GLU A 146 11.63 4.45 -44.12
N ALA A 147 11.78 5.71 -43.69
CA ALA A 147 11.89 6.85 -44.61
C ALA A 147 13.18 6.79 -45.45
N GLU A 148 14.32 6.39 -44.86
CA GLU A 148 15.59 6.19 -45.56
C GLU A 148 15.49 5.03 -46.57
N ALA A 149 14.98 3.86 -46.16
CA ALA A 149 14.79 2.72 -47.04
C ALA A 149 13.83 3.01 -48.20
N ASN A 150 12.74 3.73 -47.95
CA ASN A 150 11.79 4.15 -48.99
C ASN A 150 12.39 5.20 -49.94
N ALA A 151 13.26 6.09 -49.45
CA ALA A 151 13.99 7.05 -50.29
C ALA A 151 15.02 6.36 -51.20
N LEU A 152 15.69 5.30 -50.73
CA LEU A 152 16.54 4.46 -51.59
C LEU A 152 15.71 3.70 -52.63
N ALA A 153 14.65 3.01 -52.21
CA ALA A 153 13.80 2.21 -53.10
C ALA A 153 13.08 3.05 -54.17
N GLY A 154 12.67 4.28 -53.83
CA GLY A 154 12.09 5.23 -54.79
C GLY A 154 13.09 5.80 -55.81
N GLY A 155 14.40 5.62 -55.60
CA GLY A 155 15.46 6.17 -56.46
C GLY A 155 15.68 5.42 -57.78
N GLU A 156 15.42 4.11 -57.84
CA GLU A 156 15.72 3.29 -59.03
C GLU A 156 14.67 3.40 -60.15
N GLY A 157 13.42 3.80 -59.85
CA GLY A 157 12.32 3.79 -60.81
C GLY A 157 12.11 5.08 -61.64
N ALA A 158 12.87 6.14 -61.39
CA ALA A 158 12.54 7.49 -61.88
C ALA A 158 13.44 8.01 -63.03
N ASN A 159 14.32 7.16 -63.59
CA ASN A 159 15.41 7.61 -64.46
C ASN A 159 15.56 6.80 -65.78
N GLU A 160 14.57 5.97 -66.14
CA GLU A 160 14.46 5.49 -67.53
C GLU A 160 13.83 6.61 -68.40
N PRO A 161 14.48 7.01 -69.51
CA PRO A 161 13.89 7.95 -70.45
C PRO A 161 12.69 7.28 -71.15
N PRO A 162 11.59 8.02 -71.42
CA PRO A 162 10.44 7.45 -72.11
C PRO A 162 10.84 6.93 -73.49
N PRO A 163 10.34 5.76 -73.93
CA PRO A 163 10.68 5.20 -75.23
C PRO A 163 10.26 6.16 -76.35
N PRO A 164 11.07 6.32 -77.41
CA PRO A 164 10.75 7.21 -78.51
C PRO A 164 9.43 6.76 -79.16
N SER A 165 8.42 7.63 -79.11
CA SER A 165 7.12 7.32 -79.69
C SER A 165 7.25 7.15 -81.20
N GLU A 166 6.90 5.98 -81.73
CA GLU A 166 6.81 5.79 -83.17
C GLU A 166 5.76 6.74 -83.75
N MET A 167 6.21 7.71 -84.56
CA MET A 167 5.30 8.49 -85.38
C MET A 167 4.74 7.56 -86.46
N GLY A 168 3.48 7.17 -86.31
CA GLY A 168 2.75 6.40 -87.31
C GLY A 168 2.71 7.15 -88.65
N LEU A 169 2.99 6.40 -89.73
CA LEU A 169 2.83 6.79 -91.13
C LEU A 169 1.45 6.39 -91.66
#